data_AF-A0A800AJK1-F1
#
_entry.id   AF-A0A800AJK1-F1
#
_cell.length_a   1.000
_cell.length_b   1.000
_cell.length_c   1.000
_cell.angle_alpha   90.00
_cell.angle_beta   90.00
_cell.angle_gamma   90.00
#
_symmetry.space_group_name_H-M   'P 1'
#
loop_
_entity.id
_entity.type
_entity.pdbx_description
1 polymer ?
#
loop_
_entity_poly.entity_id
_entity_poly.type
_entity_poly.pdbx_seq_one_letter_code
_entity_poly.pdbx_strand_id
1 'polypeptide(L)'
;MDCWIIMTTPITDVIFKALASVIPDRIPAGTKAMMCQVAFGSVDPRTSELYAFYETIAGGHGGRATSDGSDAVQTHGQNTENAPRIGGTYTEIPHEKGLRCNSSGLLTR
;
A
#
# COMPACT_ATOMS: atom_id res chain seq x y z
N MET A 1 0.17 -6.98 -19.30
CA MET A 1 0.38 -6.74 -17.85
C MET A 1 0.69 -5.27 -17.73
N ASP A 2 -0.36 -4.51 -17.42
CA ASP A 2 -0.40 -3.08 -17.70
C ASP A 2 -0.38 -2.45 -16.31
N CYS A 3 0.81 -2.07 -15.84
CA CYS A 3 1.05 -1.64 -14.46
C CYS A 3 0.53 -0.21 -14.16
N TRP A 4 -0.55 0.21 -14.83
CA TRP A 4 -1.16 1.54 -14.69
C TRP A 4 -1.45 1.90 -13.23
N ILE A 5 -1.84 0.92 -12.42
CA ILE A 5 -2.12 1.09 -10.99
C ILE A 5 -0.89 1.52 -10.17
N ILE A 6 0.32 1.17 -10.61
CA ILE A 6 1.57 1.60 -9.94
C ILE A 6 1.82 3.09 -10.19
N MET A 7 1.36 3.62 -11.32
CA MET A 7 1.61 5.01 -11.73
C MET A 7 0.57 5.98 -11.16
N THR A 8 -0.66 5.54 -10.85
CA THR A 8 -1.74 6.43 -10.40
C THR A 8 -1.48 7.05 -9.03
N THR A 9 -0.94 6.28 -8.08
CA THR A 9 -0.64 6.75 -6.73
C THR A 9 0.40 7.90 -6.70
N PRO A 10 1.61 7.78 -7.30
CA PRO A 10 2.58 8.88 -7.29
C PRO A 10 2.10 10.10 -8.10
N ILE A 11 1.35 9.91 -9.19
CA ILE A 11 0.78 11.02 -9.95
C ILE A 11 -0.22 11.82 -9.08
N THR A 12 -1.04 11.15 -8.29
CA THR A 12 -2.01 11.80 -7.40
C THR A 12 -1.30 12.65 -6.33
N ASP A 13 -0.23 12.11 -5.72
CA ASP A 13 0.58 12.83 -4.74
C ASP A 13 1.24 14.08 -5.35
N VAL A 14 1.69 14.02 -6.61
CA VAL A 14 2.26 15.19 -7.32
C VAL A 14 1.19 16.25 -7.57
N ILE A 15 -0.02 15.86 -7.97
CA ILE A 15 -1.14 16.79 -8.16
C ILE A 15 -1.49 17.47 -6.82
N PHE A 16 -1.55 16.71 -5.73
CA PHE A 16 -1.81 17.27 -4.40
C PHE A 16 -0.71 18.23 -3.96
N LYS A 17 0.56 17.88 -4.19
CA LYS A 17 1.68 18.79 -3.94
C LYS A 17 1.57 20.09 -4.73
N ALA A 18 1.11 20.04 -5.98
CA ALA A 18 0.90 21.24 -6.80
C ALA A 18 -0.25 22.11 -6.27
N LEU A 19 -1.32 21.50 -5.76
CA LEU A 19 -2.48 22.22 -5.19
C LEU A 19 -2.26 22.73 -3.76
N ALA A 20 -1.25 22.20 -3.06
CA ALA A 20 -0.96 22.53 -1.66
C ALA A 20 -0.69 24.03 -1.45
N SER A 21 -0.15 24.74 -2.45
CA SER A 21 0.08 26.20 -2.36
C SER A 21 -1.19 27.04 -2.50
N VAL A 22 -2.23 26.51 -3.14
CA VAL A 22 -3.46 27.25 -3.49
C VAL A 22 -4.56 26.99 -2.47
N ILE A 23 -4.71 25.75 -2.00
CA ILE A 23 -5.76 25.33 -1.06
C ILE A 23 -5.18 24.51 0.11
N PRO A 24 -4.24 25.09 0.89
CA PRO A 24 -3.45 24.35 1.86
C PRO A 24 -4.28 23.66 2.95
N ASP A 25 -5.47 24.17 3.27
CA ASP A 25 -6.33 23.64 4.34
C ASP A 25 -7.20 22.45 3.89
N ARG A 26 -7.16 22.11 2.60
CA ARG A 26 -7.91 20.99 2.01
C ARG A 26 -7.03 19.86 1.51
N ILE A 27 -5.72 20.08 1.42
CA ILE A 27 -4.76 19.13 0.86
C ILE A 27 -4.06 18.37 1.98
N PRO A 28 -4.11 17.02 2.01
CA PRO A 28 -3.32 16.24 2.94
C PRO A 28 -1.83 16.29 2.55
N ALA A 29 -0.94 16.04 3.51
CA ALA A 29 0.47 15.80 3.25
C ALA A 29 0.67 14.58 2.33
N GLY A 30 1.89 14.39 1.83
CA GLY A 30 2.23 13.26 0.97
C GLY A 30 1.94 11.91 1.63
N THR A 31 1.60 10.92 0.82
CA THR A 31 1.40 9.54 1.25
C THR A 31 2.66 8.71 1.00
N LYS A 32 2.58 7.39 1.22
CA LYS A 32 3.62 6.44 0.79
C LYS A 32 3.91 6.52 -0.72
N ALA A 33 3.01 7.08 -1.53
CA ALA A 33 3.16 7.34 -2.96
C ALA A 33 3.53 6.12 -3.83
N MET A 34 3.47 4.89 -3.28
CA MET A 34 3.85 3.65 -3.97
C MET A 34 3.00 2.47 -3.50
N MET A 35 2.80 1.49 -4.38
CA MET A 35 2.29 0.16 -4.04
C MET A 35 3.47 -0.73 -3.63
N CYS A 36 3.38 -1.39 -2.47
CA CYS A 36 4.36 -2.41 -2.08
C CYS A 36 3.62 -3.73 -1.97
N GLN A 37 4.14 -4.74 -2.64
CA GLN A 37 3.55 -6.07 -2.68
C GLN A 37 4.66 -7.12 -2.58
N VAL A 38 4.36 -8.24 -1.94
CA VAL A 38 5.25 -9.38 -1.80
C VAL A 38 4.52 -10.58 -2.35
N ALA A 39 5.16 -11.30 -3.27
CA ALA A 39 4.60 -12.48 -3.90
C ALA A 39 5.59 -13.62 -3.86
N PHE A 40 5.13 -14.81 -3.49
CA PHE A 40 5.93 -16.04 -3.53
C PHE A 40 5.15 -17.10 -4.28
N GLY A 41 5.81 -17.80 -5.19
CA GLY A 41 5.23 -18.93 -5.90
C GLY A 41 6.09 -20.16 -5.68
N SER A 42 5.46 -21.31 -5.50
CA SER A 42 6.14 -22.61 -5.48
C SER A 42 5.21 -23.70 -6.00
N VAL A 43 5.76 -24.85 -6.36
CA VAL A 43 4.97 -26.06 -6.60
C VAL A 43 5.15 -26.95 -5.39
N ASP A 44 4.07 -27.37 -4.75
CA ASP A 44 4.14 -28.26 -3.59
C ASP A 44 4.73 -29.62 -4.04
N PRO A 45 5.90 -30.04 -3.52
CA PRO A 45 6.53 -31.29 -3.94
C PRO A 45 5.72 -32.55 -3.56
N ARG A 46 4.74 -32.44 -2.64
CA ARG A 46 3.91 -33.56 -2.19
C ARG A 46 2.63 -33.73 -3.00
N THR A 47 2.08 -32.63 -3.52
CA THR A 47 0.78 -32.63 -4.22
C THR A 47 0.92 -32.24 -5.69
N SER A 48 2.08 -31.71 -6.11
CA SER A 48 2.32 -31.12 -7.44
C SER A 48 1.37 -29.97 -7.78
N GLU A 49 0.70 -29.39 -6.78
CA GLU A 49 -0.18 -28.24 -6.93
C GLU A 49 0.62 -26.94 -6.94
N LEU A 50 0.12 -25.95 -7.67
CA LEU A 50 0.70 -24.62 -7.71
C LEU A 50 0.29 -23.84 -6.45
N TYR A 51 1.28 -23.41 -5.68
CA TYR A 51 1.12 -22.49 -4.56
C TYR A 51 1.54 -21.09 -4.97
N ALA A 52 0.68 -20.10 -4.70
CA ALA A 52 1.01 -18.69 -4.84
C ALA A 52 0.50 -17.91 -3.63
N PHE A 53 1.42 -17.22 -2.97
CA PHE A 53 1.15 -16.21 -1.96
C PHE A 53 1.31 -14.84 -2.58
N TYR A 54 0.37 -13.94 -2.29
CA TYR A 54 0.44 -12.55 -2.69
C TYR A 54 -0.11 -11.69 -1.56
N GLU A 55 0.68 -10.72 -1.12
CA GLU A 55 0.32 -9.79 -0.05
C GLU A 55 0.61 -8.36 -0.49
N THR A 56 -0.26 -7.45 -0.07
CA THR A 56 -0.10 -6.02 -0.30
C THR A 56 0.20 -5.32 1.01
N ILE A 57 1.28 -4.55 1.05
CA ILE A 57 1.73 -3.85 2.24
C ILE A 57 1.09 -2.46 2.27
N ALA A 58 0.21 -2.26 3.25
CA ALA A 58 -0.42 -0.99 3.54
C ALA A 58 0.61 0.05 4.05
N GLY A 59 0.31 1.34 3.89
CA GLY A 59 1.21 2.44 4.22
C GLY A 59 0.54 3.55 5.03
N GLY A 60 1.27 4.64 5.25
CA GLY A 60 0.72 5.84 5.87
C GLY A 60 -0.02 6.72 4.88
N HIS A 61 -1.14 7.28 5.32
CA HIS A 61 -1.75 8.45 4.71
C HIS A 61 -1.07 9.72 5.26
N GLY A 62 -0.99 10.78 4.46
CA GLY A 62 -0.46 12.05 4.93
C GLY A 62 -1.42 12.74 5.91
N GLY A 63 -0.85 13.52 6.83
CA GLY A 63 -1.61 14.33 7.78
C GLY A 63 -2.49 15.37 7.09
N ARG A 64 -3.64 15.66 7.68
CA ARG A 64 -4.56 16.73 7.27
C ARG A 64 -4.31 17.98 8.11
N ALA A 65 -4.86 19.11 7.69
CA ALA A 65 -4.69 20.38 8.39
C ALA A 65 -5.11 20.35 9.88
N THR A 66 -6.05 19.47 10.24
CA THR A 66 -6.62 19.38 11.60
C THR A 66 -6.46 18.00 12.25
N SER A 67 -5.79 17.04 11.60
CA SER A 67 -5.67 15.67 12.12
C SER A 67 -4.50 14.94 11.50
N ASP A 68 -3.97 13.95 12.21
CA ASP A 68 -2.97 13.04 11.65
C ASP A 68 -3.55 12.18 10.50
N GLY A 69 -2.64 11.61 9.73
CA GLY A 69 -2.97 10.66 8.68
C GLY A 69 -3.22 9.28 9.27
N SER A 70 -4.07 8.48 8.62
CA SER A 70 -4.32 7.10 9.03
C SER A 70 -3.10 6.20 8.76
N ASP A 71 -2.78 5.34 9.71
CA ASP A 71 -1.73 4.33 9.58
C ASP A 71 -2.25 3.03 8.93
N ALA A 72 -1.38 2.33 8.21
CA ALA A 72 -1.65 1.04 7.55
C ALA A 72 -2.91 1.04 6.67
N VAL A 73 -3.03 2.05 5.81
CA VAL A 73 -4.11 2.17 4.82
C VAL A 73 -3.59 2.07 3.39
N GLN A 74 -4.51 1.81 2.47
CA GLN A 74 -4.30 1.81 1.03
C GLN A 74 -4.73 3.17 0.46
N THR A 75 -3.78 3.93 -0.08
CA THR A 75 -4.02 5.30 -0.55
C THR A 75 -4.16 5.38 -2.07
N HIS A 76 -4.92 6.36 -2.55
CA HIS A 76 -5.02 6.77 -3.97
C HIS A 76 -5.21 5.65 -5.00
N GLY A 77 -6.25 4.83 -4.80
CA GLY A 77 -6.63 3.80 -5.78
C GLY A 77 -6.01 2.42 -5.54
N GLN A 78 -5.39 2.22 -4.38
CA GLN A 78 -5.01 0.89 -3.91
C GLN A 78 -6.26 0.14 -3.43
N ASN A 79 -6.64 -0.93 -4.14
CA ASN A 79 -7.71 -1.85 -3.73
C ASN A 79 -7.15 -3.28 -3.67
N THR A 80 -7.18 -3.90 -2.50
CA THR A 80 -6.73 -5.30 -2.28
C THR A 80 -7.88 -6.31 -2.27
N GLU A 81 -9.12 -5.90 -2.51
CA GLU A 81 -10.28 -6.80 -2.51
C GLU A 81 -10.12 -8.00 -3.48
N ASN A 82 -9.26 -7.88 -4.49
CA ASN A 82 -8.99 -8.91 -5.49
C ASN A 82 -7.73 -9.76 -5.26
N ALA A 83 -7.21 -9.88 -4.03
CA ALA A 83 -6.13 -10.84 -3.77
C ALA A 83 -6.60 -12.25 -4.16
N PRO A 84 -5.89 -12.96 -5.07
CA PRO A 84 -6.34 -14.27 -5.53
C PRO A 84 -6.32 -15.25 -4.34
N ARG A 85 -7.50 -15.71 -3.93
CA ARG A 85 -7.65 -16.79 -2.95
C ARG A 85 -7.42 -18.12 -3.66
N ILE A 86 -6.17 -18.42 -4.01
CA ILE A 86 -5.82 -19.75 -4.53
C ILE A 86 -5.85 -20.72 -3.35
N GLY A 87 -6.74 -21.71 -3.44
CA GLY A 87 -6.96 -22.72 -2.42
C GLY A 87 -5.76 -23.66 -2.28
N GLY A 88 -4.78 -23.24 -1.47
CA GLY A 88 -3.73 -24.09 -0.95
C GLY A 88 -3.47 -23.64 0.47
N THR A 89 -3.44 -24.58 1.43
CA THR A 89 -3.03 -24.32 2.80
C THR A 89 -1.70 -23.54 2.78
N TYR A 90 -1.74 -22.30 3.28
CA TYR A 90 -0.57 -21.43 3.34
C TYR A 90 0.52 -22.10 4.18
N THR A 91 1.55 -22.64 3.54
CA THR A 91 2.67 -23.30 4.23
C THR A 91 3.50 -22.30 5.03
N GLU A 92 3.51 -21.03 4.63
CA GLU A 92 4.22 -19.95 5.33
C GLU A 92 3.35 -18.69 5.39
N ILE A 93 2.47 -18.64 6.39
CA ILE A 93 1.80 -17.39 6.77
C ILE A 93 2.83 -16.52 7.52
N PRO A 94 3.00 -15.24 7.18
CA PRO A 94 3.78 -14.33 8.01
C PRO A 94 3.31 -14.43 9.47
N HIS A 95 4.21 -14.85 10.36
CA HIS A 95 3.87 -15.17 11.75
C HIS A 95 3.47 -13.92 12.54
N GLU A 96 3.89 -12.74 12.07
CA GLU A 96 3.61 -11.45 12.69
C GLU A 96 3.29 -10.39 11.63
N LYS A 97 2.28 -9.57 11.91
CA LYS A 97 1.97 -8.34 11.17
C LYS A 97 1.93 -7.20 12.18
N GLY A 98 2.57 -6.08 11.83
CA GLY A 98 2.65 -4.93 12.72
C GLY A 98 2.92 -3.62 11.98
N LEU A 99 2.65 -2.51 12.65
CA LEU A 99 3.02 -1.19 12.17
C LEU A 99 4.54 -1.02 12.26
N ARG A 100 5.13 -0.41 11.22
CA ARG A 100 6.54 0.01 11.28
C ARG A 100 6.63 1.30 12.09
N CYS A 101 7.25 1.24 13.26
CA CYS A 101 7.47 2.43 14.08
C CYS A 101 8.36 3.45 13.34
N ASN A 102 8.06 4.75 13.51
CA ASN A 102 8.82 5.87 12.94
C ASN A 102 8.96 5.84 11.40
N SER A 103 8.01 5.22 10.70
CA SER A 103 7.97 5.25 9.23
C SER A 103 7.14 6.39 8.66
N SER A 104 6.43 7.16 9.49
CA SER A 104 5.71 8.35 9.08
C SER A 104 6.69 9.48 8.72
N GLY A 105 6.34 10.27 7.70
CA GLY A 105 7.15 11.43 7.33
C GLY A 105 7.01 12.56 8.34
N LEU A 106 8.13 13.05 8.87
CA LEU A 106 8.19 14.33 9.60
C LEU A 106 8.11 15.49 8.60
N LEU A 107 6.94 15.69 8.00
CA LEU A 107 6.66 16.85 7.16
C LEU A 107 5.56 17.67 7.82
N THR A 108 5.95 18.52 8.77
CA THR A 108 5.24 19.79 9.00
C THR A 108 5.46 20.65 7.76
N ARG A 109 4.36 21.19 7.22
CA ARG A 109 4.24 22.06 6.03
C ARG A 109 5.52 22.75 5.55
#